data_AF-A0A2N3N1G6-F1
#
_entry.id   AF-A0A2N3N1G6-F1
#
_cell.length_a   1.000
_cell.length_b   1.000
_cell.length_c   1.000
_cell.angle_alpha   90.00
_cell.angle_beta   90.00
_cell.angle_gamma   90.00
#
_symmetry.space_group_name_H-M   'P 1'
#
loop_
_entity.id
_entity.type
_entity.pdbx_description
1 polymer ?
#
loop_
_entity_poly.entity_id
_entity_poly.type
_entity_poly.pdbx_seq_one_letter_code
_entity_poly.pdbx_strand_id
1 'polypeptide(L)'
;MAAAYTHEQIAAYLTHVGFPSPSPFPEPTLANLKRLVRHHLAAVPFESLWLHYSTARTLSVDPEDLFRKIVRPPPPASGDGDVGDRRGGYCMEVNALFGAVLRGLGYDVMSVGGRVSNQTMGKPGEGYSGWHVSRKPSSASDVT
;
A
#
# COMPACT_ATOMS: atom_id res chain seq x y z
N MET A 1 4.52 15.44 11.87
CA MET A 1 3.42 14.46 11.89
C MET A 1 3.87 13.27 12.70
N ALA A 2 3.08 12.79 13.66
CA ALA A 2 3.43 11.62 14.48
C ALA A 2 3.52 10.35 13.62
N ALA A 3 4.38 9.40 14.01
CA ALA A 3 4.47 8.10 13.36
C ALA A 3 3.17 7.32 13.57
N ALA A 4 2.64 6.73 12.50
CA ALA A 4 1.39 5.96 12.54
C ALA A 4 1.56 4.56 13.16
N TYR A 5 2.80 4.06 13.25
CA TYR A 5 3.14 2.76 13.81
C TYR A 5 4.07 2.88 15.02
N THR A 6 3.85 2.01 16.00
CA THR A 6 4.75 1.87 17.15
C THR A 6 6.06 1.18 16.76
N HIS A 7 7.06 1.22 17.66
CA HIS A 7 8.31 0.48 17.46
C HIS A 7 8.04 -1.03 17.28
N GLU A 8 7.14 -1.62 18.05
CA GLU A 8 6.80 -3.03 17.95
C GLU A 8 6.16 -3.37 16.60
N GLN A 9 5.29 -2.50 16.08
CA GLN A 9 4.70 -2.66 14.76
C GLN A 9 5.75 -2.57 13.64
N ILE A 10 6.71 -1.64 13.75
CA ILE A 10 7.82 -1.55 12.80
C ILE A 10 8.69 -2.82 12.85
N ALA A 11 9.05 -3.30 14.03
CA ALA A 11 9.82 -4.53 14.19
C ALA A 11 9.09 -5.76 13.61
N ALA A 12 7.78 -5.86 13.85
CA ALA A 12 6.94 -6.90 13.27
C ALA A 12 6.87 -6.83 11.75
N TYR A 13 6.76 -5.62 11.17
CA TYR A 13 6.82 -5.42 9.72
C TYR A 13 8.17 -5.86 9.14
N LEU A 14 9.29 -5.43 9.74
CA LEU A 14 10.63 -5.80 9.30
C LEU A 14 10.81 -7.33 9.32
N THR A 15 10.27 -7.98 10.34
CA THR A 15 10.24 -9.44 10.45
C THR A 15 9.37 -10.07 9.35
N HIS A 16 8.20 -9.50 9.09
CA HIS A 16 7.27 -9.96 8.05
C HIS A 16 7.89 -9.93 6.65
N VAL A 17 8.63 -8.87 6.30
CA VAL A 17 9.31 -8.75 4.99
C VAL A 17 10.68 -9.43 4.94
N GLY A 18 11.08 -10.11 6.03
CA GLY A 18 12.37 -10.80 6.12
C GLY A 18 13.58 -9.86 6.07
N PHE A 19 13.45 -8.62 6.55
CA PHE A 19 14.56 -7.66 6.58
C PHE A 19 15.61 -8.09 7.64
N PRO A 20 16.92 -8.07 7.33
CA PRO A 20 17.94 -8.55 8.26
C PRO A 20 18.08 -7.59 9.45
N SER A 21 17.98 -8.14 10.66
CA SER A 21 18.09 -7.44 11.94
C SER A 21 17.00 -6.38 12.17
N PRO A 22 15.87 -6.73 12.82
CA PRO A 22 14.84 -5.76 13.18
C PRO A 22 15.24 -4.91 14.41
N SER A 23 16.42 -5.11 15.01
CA SER A 23 16.95 -4.28 16.09
C SER A 23 18.48 -4.28 16.09
N PRO A 24 19.15 -3.10 16.17
CA PRO A 24 18.56 -1.76 16.02
C PRO A 24 17.92 -1.58 14.63
N PHE A 25 16.98 -0.64 14.51
CA PHE A 25 16.37 -0.34 13.22
C PHE A 25 17.40 0.17 12.20
N PRO A 26 17.18 -0.10 10.91
CA PRO A 26 18.07 0.41 9.87
C PRO A 26 18.00 1.94 9.80
N GLU A 27 19.16 2.59 9.83
CA GLU A 27 19.28 4.04 9.62
C GLU A 27 18.64 4.50 8.29
N PRO A 28 18.05 5.71 8.22
CA PRO A 28 17.32 6.20 7.07
C PRO A 28 18.24 6.64 5.91
N THR A 29 18.91 5.67 5.30
CA THR A 29 19.88 5.87 4.21
C THR A 29 19.34 5.33 2.88
N LEU A 30 19.85 5.85 1.76
CA LEU A 30 19.49 5.34 0.43
C LEU A 30 19.80 3.85 0.26
N ALA A 31 20.89 3.36 0.88
CA ALA A 31 21.26 1.95 0.82
C ALA A 31 20.22 1.06 1.52
N ASN A 32 19.76 1.48 2.71
CA ASN A 32 18.72 0.75 3.44
C ASN A 32 17.35 0.88 2.77
N LEU A 33 17.01 2.04 2.22
CA LEU A 33 15.76 2.21 1.45
C LEU A 33 15.69 1.25 0.26
N LYS A 34 16.77 1.11 -0.51
CA LYS A 34 16.83 0.15 -1.64
C LYS A 34 16.62 -1.29 -1.17
N ARG A 35 17.16 -1.66 -0.02
CA ARG A 35 16.96 -3.00 0.57
C ARG A 35 15.51 -3.17 1.02
N LEU A 36 14.97 -2.20 1.76
CA LEU A 36 13.58 -2.21 2.25
C LEU A 36 12.58 -2.35 1.10
N VAL A 37 12.76 -1.61 0.00
CA VAL A 37 11.90 -1.72 -1.19
C VAL A 37 11.95 -3.14 -1.77
N ARG A 38 13.14 -3.75 -1.89
CA ARG A 38 13.27 -5.13 -2.41
C ARG A 38 12.57 -6.14 -1.51
N HIS A 39 12.77 -6.05 -0.20
CA HIS A 39 12.12 -6.92 0.77
C HIS A 39 10.60 -6.75 0.77
N HIS A 40 10.10 -5.52 0.69
CA HIS A 40 8.68 -5.23 0.59
C HIS A 40 8.07 -5.86 -0.68
N LEU A 41 8.67 -5.63 -1.84
CA LEU A 41 8.19 -6.17 -3.12
C LEU A 41 8.22 -7.71 -3.16
N ALA A 42 9.17 -8.34 -2.48
CA ALA A 42 9.27 -9.79 -2.41
C ALA A 42 8.27 -10.43 -1.46
N ALA A 43 7.85 -9.72 -0.41
CA ALA A 43 7.04 -10.27 0.67
C ALA A 43 5.56 -9.85 0.62
N VAL A 44 5.25 -8.66 0.08
CA VAL A 44 3.91 -8.08 0.07
C VAL A 44 3.31 -8.17 -1.33
N PRO A 45 2.30 -9.03 -1.56
CA PRO A 45 1.68 -9.16 -2.87
C PRO A 45 0.95 -7.89 -3.31
N PHE A 46 0.99 -7.61 -4.62
CA PHE A 46 0.07 -6.66 -5.25
C PHE A 46 -1.15 -7.42 -5.75
N GLU A 47 -2.33 -7.17 -5.18
CA GLU A 47 -3.54 -7.95 -5.44
C GLU A 47 -4.82 -7.13 -5.25
N SER A 48 -5.92 -7.57 -5.89
CA SER A 48 -7.23 -6.93 -5.83
C SER A 48 -8.35 -7.87 -5.35
N LEU A 49 -8.00 -8.99 -4.71
CA LEU A 49 -8.95 -10.04 -4.32
C LEU A 49 -10.04 -9.50 -3.40
N TRP A 50 -9.68 -8.64 -2.44
CA TRP A 50 -10.65 -8.06 -1.52
C TRP A 50 -11.70 -7.21 -2.25
N LEU A 51 -11.30 -6.46 -3.27
CA LEU A 51 -12.22 -5.63 -4.07
C LEU A 51 -13.23 -6.49 -4.84
N HIS A 52 -12.81 -7.67 -5.32
CA HIS A 52 -13.66 -8.53 -6.14
C HIS A 52 -14.50 -9.53 -5.32
N TYR A 53 -13.96 -10.04 -4.21
CA TYR A 53 -14.51 -11.22 -3.53
C TYR A 53 -14.98 -10.96 -2.09
N SER A 54 -14.66 -9.81 -1.47
CA SER A 54 -15.23 -9.50 -0.16
C SER A 54 -16.70 -9.10 -0.28
N THR A 55 -17.49 -9.37 0.76
CA THR A 55 -18.88 -8.92 0.82
C THR A 55 -18.97 -7.38 0.76
N ALA A 56 -18.04 -6.71 1.45
CA ALA A 56 -18.02 -5.25 1.57
C ALA A 56 -17.55 -4.55 0.29
N ARG A 57 -16.64 -5.15 -0.49
CA ARG A 57 -16.02 -4.57 -1.71
C ARG A 57 -15.41 -3.17 -1.48
N THR A 58 -14.95 -2.91 -0.26
CA THR A 58 -14.31 -1.66 0.16
C THR A 58 -12.89 -1.91 0.62
N LEU A 59 -11.98 -1.01 0.28
CA LEU A 59 -10.58 -1.05 0.72
C LEU A 59 -10.37 -0.03 1.84
N SER A 60 -9.75 -0.45 2.95
CA SER A 60 -9.38 0.46 4.04
C SER A 60 -7.94 0.92 3.87
N VAL A 61 -7.68 2.20 4.13
CA VAL A 61 -6.33 2.78 4.19
C VAL A 61 -5.98 3.22 5.62
N ASP A 62 -6.78 2.82 6.61
CA ASP A 62 -6.47 3.04 8.01
C ASP A 62 -5.19 2.27 8.38
N PRO A 63 -4.19 2.90 9.05
CA PRO A 63 -2.93 2.23 9.36
C PRO A 63 -3.09 0.91 10.12
N GLU A 64 -4.04 0.82 11.05
CA GLU A 64 -4.24 -0.37 11.87
C GLU A 64 -4.90 -1.49 11.06
N ASP A 65 -5.88 -1.16 10.21
CA ASP A 65 -6.47 -2.12 9.27
C ASP A 65 -5.42 -2.69 8.31
N LEU A 66 -4.57 -1.83 7.76
CA LEU A 66 -3.48 -2.22 6.85
C LEU A 66 -2.49 -3.14 7.56
N PHE A 67 -2.13 -2.82 8.80
CA PHE A 67 -1.19 -3.63 9.59
C PHE A 67 -1.75 -5.02 9.88
N ARG A 68 -3.02 -5.11 10.31
CA ARG A 68 -3.70 -6.40 10.51
C ARG A 68 -3.79 -7.19 9.22
N LYS A 69 -4.19 -6.54 8.11
CA LYS A 69 -4.37 -7.19 6.81
C LYS A 69 -3.07 -7.77 6.26
N ILE A 70 -1.98 -7.00 6.31
CA ILE A 70 -0.73 -7.32 5.60
C ILE A 70 0.28 -8.02 6.51
N VAL A 71 0.44 -7.58 7.76
CA VAL A 71 1.56 -8.00 8.63
C VAL A 71 1.16 -9.08 9.64
N ARG A 72 0.09 -8.87 10.41
CA ARG A 72 -0.42 -9.78 11.47
C ARG A 72 -1.93 -10.00 11.33
N PRO A 73 -2.39 -10.88 10.41
CA PRO A 73 -3.79 -11.24 10.38
C PRO A 73 -4.18 -11.96 11.68
N PRO A 74 -5.38 -11.70 12.23
CA PRO A 74 -5.85 -12.40 13.42
C PRO A 74 -5.97 -13.90 13.13
N PRO A 75 -5.74 -14.77 14.14
CA PRO A 75 -5.95 -16.20 13.99
C PRO A 75 -7.44 -16.46 13.66
N PRO A 76 -7.75 -17.49 12.85
CA PRO A 76 -9.12 -17.79 12.48
C PRO A 76 -9.95 -18.16 13.72
N ALA A 77 -11.18 -17.62 13.80
CA ALA A 77 -12.09 -17.82 14.92
C ALA A 77 -12.58 -19.28 15.08
N SER A 78 -12.46 -20.09 14.02
CA SER A 78 -13.01 -21.44 13.95
C SER A 78 -12.02 -22.55 14.31
N GLY A 79 -10.75 -22.26 14.60
CA GLY A 79 -9.74 -23.29 14.97
C GLY A 79 -9.33 -24.26 13.84
N ASP A 80 -10.17 -24.43 12.81
CA ASP A 80 -9.95 -25.32 11.66
C ASP A 80 -9.48 -24.58 10.40
N GLY A 81 -9.18 -23.29 10.51
CA GLY A 81 -8.67 -22.49 9.41
C GLY A 81 -7.15 -22.62 9.32
N ASP A 82 -6.65 -22.80 8.10
CA ASP A 82 -5.29 -22.45 7.70
C ASP A 82 -4.82 -21.16 8.41
N VAL A 83 -3.52 -20.97 8.60
CA VAL A 83 -2.90 -19.72 9.07
C VAL A 83 -3.03 -18.69 7.93
N GLY A 84 -4.29 -18.39 7.60
CA GLY A 84 -4.77 -18.01 6.29
C GLY A 84 -4.47 -16.56 6.00
N ASP A 85 -3.31 -16.40 5.39
CA ASP A 85 -2.94 -15.36 4.45
C ASP A 85 -2.70 -13.97 5.04
N ARG A 86 -1.42 -13.69 5.31
CA ARG A 86 -0.88 -12.35 5.08
C ARG A 86 -1.28 -11.91 3.67
N ARG A 87 -2.23 -10.97 3.57
CA ARG A 87 -2.75 -10.50 2.29
C ARG A 87 -1.87 -9.40 1.72
N GLY A 88 -2.06 -9.16 0.43
CA GLY A 88 -1.51 -8.00 -0.24
C GLY A 88 -2.49 -6.83 -0.22
N GLY A 89 -2.35 -5.97 -1.22
CA GLY A 89 -3.34 -4.96 -1.51
C GLY A 89 -3.12 -4.29 -2.84
N TYR A 90 -4.04 -3.38 -3.17
CA TYR A 90 -3.87 -2.52 -4.32
C TYR A 90 -2.92 -1.34 -3.98
N CYS A 91 -2.64 -0.48 -4.96
CA CYS A 91 -1.58 0.53 -4.84
C CYS A 91 -1.76 1.47 -3.62
N MET A 92 -3.00 1.80 -3.26
CA MET A 92 -3.27 2.68 -2.12
C MET A 92 -2.93 2.01 -0.78
N GLU A 93 -3.19 0.71 -0.64
CA GLU A 93 -3.01 -0.03 0.62
C GLU A 93 -1.53 -0.31 0.87
N VAL A 94 -0.83 -0.87 -0.13
CA VAL A 94 0.59 -1.25 0.02
C VAL A 94 1.48 -0.02 0.17
N ASN A 95 1.20 1.07 -0.55
CA ASN A 95 1.99 2.30 -0.43
C ASN A 95 1.68 3.07 0.85
N ALA A 96 0.42 3.02 1.34
CA ALA A 96 0.08 3.64 2.63
C ALA A 96 0.81 2.94 3.79
N LEU A 97 0.79 1.60 3.82
CA LEU A 97 1.54 0.80 4.80
C LEU A 97 3.03 1.14 4.72
N PHE A 98 3.62 1.03 3.53
CA PHE A 98 5.06 1.23 3.36
C PHE A 98 5.50 2.66 3.71
N GLY A 99 4.74 3.67 3.28
CA GLY A 99 5.01 5.06 3.64
C GLY A 99 4.92 5.33 5.15
N ALA A 100 3.97 4.70 5.84
CA ALA A 100 3.86 4.78 7.30
C ALA A 100 5.05 4.13 8.01
N VAL A 101 5.51 2.96 7.54
CA VAL A 101 6.73 2.31 8.05
C VAL A 101 7.96 3.18 7.82
N LEU A 102 8.14 3.74 6.62
CA LEU A 102 9.29 4.59 6.31
C LEU A 102 9.34 5.83 7.23
N ARG A 103 8.19 6.46 7.51
CA ARG A 103 8.11 7.56 8.49
C ARG A 103 8.50 7.10 9.90
N GLY A 104 8.05 5.91 10.30
CA GLY A 104 8.43 5.30 11.58
C GLY A 104 9.93 5.00 11.71
N LEU A 105 10.60 4.72 10.58
CA LEU A 105 12.05 4.54 10.49
C LEU A 105 12.83 5.87 10.36
N GLY A 106 12.15 7.01 10.40
CA GLY A 106 12.79 8.34 10.35
C GLY A 106 13.04 8.89 8.95
N TYR A 107 12.50 8.29 7.88
CA TYR A 107 12.53 8.89 6.55
C TYR A 107 11.52 10.04 6.43
N ASP A 108 11.90 11.08 5.70
CA ASP A 108 10.95 12.10 5.23
C ASP A 108 10.22 11.59 3.98
N VAL A 109 8.90 11.44 4.08
CA VAL A 109 8.07 10.74 3.07
C VAL A 109 6.85 11.57 2.70
N MET A 110 6.74 11.88 1.41
CA MET A 110 5.58 12.52 0.81
C MET A 110 4.81 11.51 -0.06
N SER A 111 3.50 11.41 0.15
CA SER A 111 2.61 10.62 -0.71
C SER A 111 2.19 11.43 -1.94
N VAL A 112 2.29 10.83 -3.12
CA VAL A 112 1.92 11.47 -4.40
C VAL A 112 0.96 10.60 -5.20
N GLY A 113 0.03 11.24 -5.91
CA GLY A 113 -0.88 10.58 -6.85
C GLY A 113 -0.30 10.57 -8.26
N GLY A 114 -0.50 9.47 -8.99
CA GLY A 114 -0.09 9.33 -10.39
C GLY A 114 -1.21 8.75 -11.26
N ARG A 115 -1.19 9.10 -12.56
CA ARG A 115 -2.07 8.47 -13.57
C ARG A 115 -1.27 7.42 -14.33
N VAL A 116 -1.85 6.24 -14.52
CA VAL A 116 -1.18 5.13 -15.19
C VAL A 116 -1.28 5.32 -16.70
N SER A 117 -0.16 5.26 -17.41
CA SER A 117 -0.15 5.38 -18.87
C SER A 117 -0.76 4.15 -19.51
N ASN A 118 -1.65 4.36 -20.48
CA ASN A 118 -2.24 3.27 -21.26
C ASN A 118 -1.30 2.74 -22.35
N GLN A 119 -0.18 3.44 -22.62
CA GLN A 119 0.80 3.04 -23.62
C GLN A 119 1.41 1.66 -23.33
N THR A 120 1.70 1.37 -22.06
CA THR A 120 2.27 0.09 -21.63
C THR A 120 1.21 -0.96 -21.30
N MET A 121 -0.08 -0.59 -21.36
CA MET A 121 -1.23 -1.44 -21.02
C MET A 121 -1.90 -2.05 -22.27
N GLY A 122 -1.20 -2.05 -23.41
CA GLY A 122 -1.73 -2.58 -24.68
C GLY A 122 -2.78 -1.69 -25.35
N LYS A 123 -2.90 -0.42 -24.92
CA LYS A 123 -3.84 0.57 -25.46
C LYS A 123 -3.11 1.84 -25.90
N PRO A 124 -2.20 1.74 -26.90
CA PRO A 124 -1.45 2.89 -27.39
C PRO A 124 -2.40 3.95 -27.95
N GLY A 125 -2.19 5.21 -27.58
CA GLY A 125 -3.05 6.33 -28.00
C GLY A 125 -4.20 6.67 -27.03
N GLU A 126 -4.56 5.80 -26.10
CA GLU A 126 -5.65 6.04 -25.15
C GLU A 126 -5.25 6.86 -23.90
N GLY A 127 -4.15 7.62 -23.97
CA GLY A 127 -3.72 8.53 -22.90
C GLY A 127 -3.40 7.83 -21.57
N TYR A 128 -4.07 8.24 -20.49
CA TYR A 128 -3.83 7.74 -19.13
C TYR A 128 -5.12 7.28 -18.46
N SER A 129 -5.08 6.12 -17.83
CA SER A 129 -6.14 5.56 -16.98
C SER A 129 -6.13 6.17 -15.58
N GLY A 130 -7.24 5.99 -14.86
CA GLY A 130 -7.44 6.43 -13.49
C GLY A 130 -8.64 7.36 -13.34
N TRP A 131 -8.54 8.32 -12.42
CA TRP A 131 -9.63 9.22 -12.07
C TRP A 131 -10.04 10.09 -13.26
N HIS A 132 -11.22 9.81 -13.82
CA HIS A 132 -11.86 10.70 -14.77
C HIS A 132 -12.39 11.90 -13.99
N VAL A 133 -11.75 13.06 -14.17
CA VAL A 133 -12.41 14.31 -13.85
C VAL A 133 -13.45 14.51 -14.94
N SER A 134 -14.72 14.23 -14.64
CA SER A 134 -15.82 14.60 -15.53
C SER A 134 -15.76 16.11 -15.75
N ARG A 135 -15.13 16.53 -16.86
CA ARG A 135 -15.36 17.87 -17.38
C ARG A 135 -16.82 17.86 -17.82
N LYS A 136 -17.69 18.52 -17.06
CA LYS A 136 -18.98 18.93 -17.62
C LYS A 136 -18.66 19.65 -18.93
N PRO A 137 -19.24 19.27 -20.08
CA PRO A 137 -19.13 20.10 -21.26
C PRO A 137 -19.63 21.49 -20.87
N SER A 138 -18.82 22.53 -21.09
CA SER A 138 -19.30 23.90 -20.97
C SER A 138 -20.50 24.01 -21.90
N SER A 139 -21.69 24.22 -21.35
CA SER A 139 -22.85 24.57 -22.16
C SER A 139 -22.48 25.81 -22.97
N ALA A 140 -22.65 25.75 -24.28
CA ALA A 140 -22.35 26.82 -25.22
C ALA A 140 -23.33 28.02 -25.09
N SER A 141 -23.90 28.26 -23.91
CA SER A 141 -24.94 29.26 -23.66
C SER A 141 -24.45 30.52 -22.94
N ASP A 142 -23.19 30.57 -22.49
CA ASP A 142 -22.64 31.75 -21.77
C ASP A 142 -21.79 32.65 -22.68
N VAL A 143 -22.20 32.81 -23.94
CA VAL A 143 -21.77 33.93 -24.79
C VAL A 143 -22.97 34.46 -25.55
N THR A 144 -23.75 35.32 -24.89
CA THR A 144 -24.51 36.43 -25.48
C THR A 144 -24.71 37.50 -24.43
#